data_AF-X7XZU5-F1
#
_entry.id   AF-X7XZU5-F1
#
_cell.length_a   1.000
_cell.length_b   1.000
_cell.length_c   1.000
_cell.angle_alpha   90.00
_cell.angle_beta   90.00
_cell.angle_gamma   90.00
#
_symmetry.space_group_name_H-M   'P 1'
#
loop_
_entity.id
_entity.type
_entity.pdbx_description
1 polymer ?
#
loop_
_entity_poly.entity_id
_entity_poly.type
_entity_poly.pdbx_seq_one_letter_code
_entity_poly.pdbx_strand_id
1 'polypeptide(L)' 'MRVMLDQLGLGHIAVRTSVIDNPAEALRLGFSGSPTILIDGIDPWLPRRPQPAIACRLYPTTDGLPDRQELALPCTLPL' A
#
# COMPACT_ATOMS: atom_id res chain seq x y z
N MET A 1 -11.80 -6.75 5.78
CA MET A 1 -10.94 -7.25 4.68
C MET A 1 -11.33 -8.67 4.27
N ARG A 2 -11.15 -9.69 5.11
CA ARG A 2 -11.42 -11.09 4.73
C ARG A 2 -12.85 -11.34 4.24
N VAL A 3 -13.84 -10.89 5.00
CA VAL A 3 -15.26 -10.99 4.63
C VAL A 3 -15.54 -10.42 3.23
N MET A 4 -14.95 -9.26 2.89
CA MET A 4 -15.16 -8.62 1.60
C MET A 4 -14.51 -9.43 0.46
N LEU A 5 -13.32 -9.99 0.68
CA LEU A 5 -12.68 -10.87 -0.30
C LEU A 5 -13.53 -12.12 -0.56
N ASP A 6 -14.10 -12.72 0.48
CA ASP A 6 -14.98 -13.88 0.33
C ASP A 6 -16.24 -13.52 -0.49
N GLN A 7 -16.87 -12.37 -0.20
CA GLN A 7 -18.03 -11.88 -0.95
C GLN A 7 -17.73 -11.59 -2.43
N LEU A 8 -16.51 -11.18 -2.74
CA LEU A 8 -16.04 -10.95 -4.11
C LEU A 8 -15.59 -12.23 -4.83
N GLY A 9 -15.70 -13.41 -4.21
CA GLY A 9 -15.20 -14.68 -4.77
C GLY A 9 -13.67 -14.82 -4.74
N LEU A 10 -12.99 -13.93 -4.01
CA LEU A 10 -11.54 -13.84 -3.89
C LEU A 10 -11.00 -14.49 -2.60
N GLY A 11 -11.82 -15.29 -1.90
CA GLY A 11 -11.42 -15.97 -0.66
C GLY A 11 -10.23 -16.92 -0.80
N HIS A 12 -9.90 -17.35 -2.01
CA HIS A 12 -8.71 -18.17 -2.29
C HIS A 12 -7.39 -17.37 -2.22
N ILE A 13 -7.44 -16.03 -2.26
CA ILE A 13 -6.25 -15.19 -2.13
C ILE A 13 -5.72 -15.29 -0.69
N ALA A 14 -4.44 -15.62 -0.55
CA ALA A 14 -3.75 -15.65 0.73
C ALA A 14 -3.57 -14.23 1.27
N VAL A 15 -4.04 -14.00 2.49
CA VAL A 15 -3.89 -12.73 3.20
C VAL A 15 -3.05 -12.96 4.43
N ARG A 16 -2.06 -12.11 4.65
CA ARG A 16 -1.28 -12.06 5.88
C ARG A 16 -1.48 -10.71 6.55
N THR A 17 -1.61 -10.70 7.86
CA THR A 17 -1.67 -9.48 8.66
C THR A 17 -0.41 -9.44 9.52
N SER A 18 0.33 -8.33 9.43
CA SER A 18 1.49 -8.05 10.26
C SER A 18 1.25 -6.72 10.97
N VAL A 19 1.53 -6.67 12.26
CA VAL A 19 1.41 -5.44 13.05
C VAL A 19 2.67 -4.60 12.86
N ILE A 20 2.49 -3.31 12.67
CA ILE A 20 3.57 -2.32 12.61
C ILE A 20 3.23 -1.25 13.67
N ASP A 21 3.82 -1.38 14.85
CA ASP A 21 3.51 -0.53 16.01
C ASP A 21 4.73 0.24 16.53
N ASN A 22 5.89 0.03 15.93
CA ASN A 22 7.13 0.70 16.32
C ASN A 22 8.03 0.99 15.10
N PRO A 23 8.96 1.96 15.22
CA PRO A 23 9.84 2.36 14.13
C PRO A 23 10.75 1.23 13.60
N ALA A 24 11.15 0.27 14.44
CA ALA A 24 12.01 -0.82 14.01
C ALA A 24 11.27 -1.78 13.07
N GLU A 25 10.01 -2.10 13.37
CA GLU A 25 9.15 -2.87 12.47
C GLU A 25 8.83 -2.11 11.18
N ALA A 26 8.61 -0.80 11.27
CA ALA A 26 8.40 0.03 10.08
C ALA A 26 9.63 -0.02 9.16
N LEU A 27 10.83 0.10 9.71
CA LEU A 27 12.09 -0.04 8.96
C LEU A 27 12.24 -1.43 8.35
N ARG A 28 12.01 -2.48 9.14
CA ARG A 28 12.14 -3.89 8.70
C ARG A 28 11.24 -4.22 7.52
N LEU A 29 10.05 -3.62 7.48
CA LEU A 29 9.05 -3.85 6.44
C LEU A 29 9.04 -2.78 5.34
N GLY A 30 9.92 -1.78 5.40
CA GLY A 30 9.94 -0.65 4.45
C GLY A 30 8.67 0.22 4.51
N PHE A 31 7.94 0.18 5.62
CA PHE A 31 6.68 0.89 5.80
C PHE A 31 6.91 2.39 5.96
N SER A 32 6.61 3.13 4.90
CA SER A 32 6.82 4.59 4.82
C SER A 32 5.66 5.42 5.41
N GLY A 33 4.71 4.76 6.07
CA GLY A 33 3.53 5.37 6.69
C GLY A 33 2.20 4.89 6.11
N SER A 34 1.10 5.14 6.81
CA SER A 34 -0.25 4.79 6.38
C SER A 34 -0.88 5.91 5.56
N PRO A 35 -1.55 5.64 4.43
CA PRO A 35 -1.57 4.37 3.72
C PRO A 35 -0.25 4.11 2.97
N THR A 36 0.07 2.82 2.78
CA THR A 36 1.08 2.32 1.83
C THR A 36 0.42 1.24 0.99
N ILE A 37 0.44 1.40 -0.33
CA ILE A 37 -0.06 0.44 -1.31
C ILE A 37 1.11 0.06 -2.20
N LEU A 38 1.42 -1.24 -2.26
CA LEU A 38 2.49 -1.77 -3.09
C LEU A 38 1.87 -2.53 -4.27
N ILE A 39 2.24 -2.16 -5.49
CA ILE A 39 1.93 -2.89 -6.71
C ILE A 39 3.25 -3.50 -7.18
N ASP A 40 3.29 -4.83 -7.26
CA ASP A 40 4.52 -5.58 -7.54
C ASP A 40 5.72 -5.19 -6.64
N GLY A 41 5.42 -4.87 -5.38
CA GLY A 41 6.41 -4.47 -4.39
C GLY A 41 6.82 -2.98 -4.43
N ILE A 42 6.25 -2.20 -5.34
CA ILE A 42 6.57 -0.78 -5.54
C ILE A 42 5.38 0.09 -5.12
N ASP A 43 5.62 1.15 -4.33
CA ASP A 43 4.64 2.21 -4.10
C ASP A 43 4.80 3.28 -5.20
N PRO A 44 3.83 3.43 -6.11
CA PRO A 44 3.91 4.39 -7.22
C PRO A 44 3.97 5.87 -6.77
N TRP A 45 3.52 6.15 -5.54
CA TRP A 45 3.41 7.49 -4.98
C TRP A 45 4.44 7.75 -3.88
N LEU A 46 5.46 6.91 -3.79
CA LEU A 46 6.53 7.07 -2.80
C LEU A 46 7.35 8.32 -3.15
N PRO A 47 7.61 9.23 -2.19
CA PRO A 47 8.50 10.36 -2.43
C PRO A 47 9.93 9.87 -2.71
N ARG A 48 10.74 10.66 -3.42
CA ARG A 48 12.14 10.31 -3.82
C ARG A 48 13.05 9.86 -2.68
N ARG A 49 12.76 10.26 -1.44
CA ARG A 49 13.51 9.86 -0.23
C ARG A 49 12.50 9.50 0.87
N PRO A 50 11.86 8.33 0.76
CA PRO A 50 10.94 7.87 1.78
C PRO A 50 11.73 7.47 3.02
N GLN A 51 11.20 7.81 4.19
CA GLN A 51 11.72 7.31 5.45
C GLN A 51 10.66 6.40 6.07
N PRO A 52 11.03 5.18 6.49
CA PRO A 52 10.12 4.34 7.25
C PRO A 52 9.63 5.07 8.51
N ALA A 53 8.33 5.06 8.74
CA ALA A 53 7.71 5.86 9.80
C ALA A 53 6.40 5.25 10.31
N ILE A 54 6.16 5.37 11.62
CA ILE A 54 4.83 5.22 12.21
C ILE A 54 4.12 6.57 12.07
N ALA A 55 3.63 6.84 10.87
CA ALA A 55 2.99 8.11 10.54
C ALA A 55 1.84 7.90 9.56
N CYS A 56 0.91 8.86 9.51
CA CYS A 56 -0.07 8.95 8.42
C CYS A 56 0.45 9.91 7.34
N ARG A 57 0.22 9.56 6.08
CA ARG A 57 0.48 10.37 4.89
C ARG A 57 -0.78 10.45 4.04
N LEU A 58 -0.75 11.36 3.07
CA LEU A 58 -1.74 11.42 2.00
C LEU A 58 -1.02 11.11 0.69
N TYR A 59 -1.72 10.44 -0.23
CA TYR A 59 -1.23 10.32 -1.60
C TYR A 59 -1.37 11.67 -2.31
N PRO A 60 -0.50 11.99 -3.29
CA PRO A 60 -0.56 13.24 -4.05
C PRO A 60 -1.67 13.18 -5.12
N THR A 61 -2.86 12.73 -4.75
CA THR A 61 -4.08 12.71 -5.57
C THR A 61 -5.06 13.74 -5.03
N THR A 62 -6.07 14.12 -5.81
CA THR A 62 -7.05 15.17 -5.43
C THR A 62 -7.71 14.88 -4.09
N ASP A 63 -8.03 13.61 -3.82
CA ASP A 63 -8.76 13.18 -2.62
C ASP A 63 -7.82 12.62 -1.51
N GLY A 64 -6.51 12.65 -1.72
CA GLY A 64 -5.53 12.06 -0.80
C GLY A 64 -5.50 10.52 -0.80
N LEU A 65 -6.31 9.89 -1.65
CA LEU A 65 -6.36 8.45 -1.92
C LEU A 65 -6.48 8.22 -3.43
N PRO A 66 -5.77 7.25 -4.02
CA PRO A 66 -5.90 6.95 -5.44
C PRO A 66 -7.23 6.28 -5.76
N ASP A 67 -7.81 6.66 -6.89
CA ASP A 67 -8.97 5.98 -7.45
C ASP A 67 -8.57 4.69 -8.20
N ARG A 68 -9.57 4.04 -8.81
CA ARG A 68 -9.36 2.79 -9.56
C ARG A 68 -8.43 2.97 -10.76
N GLN A 69 -8.53 4.09 -11.48
CA GLN A 69 -7.70 4.36 -12.65
C GLN A 69 -6.26 4.61 -12.22
N GLU A 70 -6.07 5.43 -11.18
CA GLU A 70 -4.76 5.73 -10.60
C GLU A 70 -4.06 4.47 -10.06
N LEU A 71 -4.82 3.53 -9.47
CA LEU A 71 -4.32 2.22 -9.07
C LEU A 71 -3.94 1.28 -10.23
N ALA A 72 -4.56 1.46 -11.42
CA ALA A 72 -4.31 0.60 -12.57
C ALA A 72 -3.14 1.07 -13.45
N LEU A 73 -2.78 2.36 -13.39
CA LEU A 73 -1.67 2.95 -14.16
C LEU A 73 -0.33 2.20 -14.00
N PRO A 74 0.08 1.77 -12.80
CA PRO A 74 1.36 1.06 -12.62
C PRO A 74 1.38 -0.32 -13.29
N CYS A 75 0.21 -0.96 -13.45
CA CYS A 75 0.10 -2.27 -14.09
C CYS A 75 0.23 -2.23 -15.62
N THR A 76 0.20 -1.04 -16.23
CA THR A 76 0.23 -0.88 -17.71
C THR A 76 1.57 -0.38 -18.24
N LEU A 77 2.50 0.00 -17.37
CA LEU A 77 3.86 0.39 -17.76
C LEU A 77 4.77 -0.85 -17.74
N PRO A 78 5.57 -1.10 -18.80
CA PRO A 78 6.59 -2.14 -18.74
C PRO A 78 7.63 -1.75 -17.67
N LEU A 79 8.03 -2.74 -16.86
CA LEU A 79 9.09 -2.62 -15.86
C LEU A 79 10.41 -2.12 -16.46
#